data_AF-A0A511BDJ0-F1
#
_entry.id   AF-A0A511BDJ0-F1
#
_cell.length_a   1.000
_cell.length_b   1.000
_cell.length_c   1.000
_cell.angle_alpha   90.00
_cell.angle_beta   90.00
_cell.angle_gamma   90.00
#
_symmetry.space_group_name_H-M   'P 1'
#
loop_
_entity.id
_entity.type
_entity.pdbx_description
1 polymer ?
#
loop_
_entity_poly.entity_id
_entity_poly.type
_entity_poly.pdbx_seq_one_letter_code
_entity_poly.pdbx_strand_id
1 'polypeptide(L)'
;MALSPESAGNSLGVSWWLEITDRLAPLSILDCGDSPAIARHALDCGIGLVVCRLSPAQRRALNTYEQYRNRILLFRPPSSRPSNLRERPDDRM
;
A
#
# COMPACT_ATOMS: atom_id res chain seq x y z
N MET A 1 -5.63 -3.58 -8.48
CA MET A 1 -4.51 -3.47 -7.53
C MET A 1 -5.11 -3.39 -6.13
N ALA A 2 -4.76 -4.32 -5.25
CA ALA A 2 -5.24 -4.33 -3.86
C ALA A 2 -4.49 -3.30 -3.03
N LEU A 3 -5.18 -2.63 -2.11
CA LEU A 3 -4.61 -1.66 -1.16
C LEU A 3 -5.07 -2.04 0.25
N SER A 4 -4.13 -2.26 1.16
CA SER A 4 -4.45 -2.59 2.55
C SER A 4 -5.17 -1.44 3.26
N PRO A 5 -5.87 -1.68 4.39
CA PRO A 5 -6.26 -0.64 5.34
C PRO A 5 -5.07 0.21 5.79
N GLU A 6 -5.34 1.39 6.33
CA GLU A 6 -4.30 2.31 6.82
C GLU A 6 -3.49 1.66 7.94
N SER A 7 -2.17 1.81 7.91
CA SER A 7 -1.25 1.25 8.90
C SER A 7 -1.36 -0.27 9.12
N ALA A 8 -1.98 -1.02 8.20
CA ALA A 8 -2.19 -2.46 8.35
C ALA A 8 -0.88 -3.24 8.50
N GLY A 9 0.20 -2.81 7.85
CA GLY A 9 1.51 -3.41 8.02
C GLY A 9 2.03 -3.32 9.46
N ASN A 10 1.73 -2.23 10.17
CA ASN A 10 2.09 -2.04 11.57
C ASN A 10 1.14 -2.78 12.53
N SER A 11 -0.15 -2.85 12.21
CA SER A 11 -1.16 -3.44 13.09
C SER A 11 -1.33 -4.95 12.94
N LEU A 12 -1.22 -5.47 11.71
CA LEU A 12 -1.51 -6.85 11.35
C LEU A 12 -0.28 -7.60 10.82
N GLY A 13 0.75 -6.87 10.40
CA GLY A 13 2.01 -7.43 9.91
C GLY A 13 2.01 -7.75 8.42
N VAL A 14 3.21 -8.00 7.91
CA VAL A 14 3.46 -8.32 6.49
C VAL A 14 2.88 -9.68 6.12
N SER A 15 3.04 -10.69 6.97
CA SER A 15 2.56 -12.06 6.70
C SER A 15 1.06 -12.12 6.45
N TRP A 16 0.27 -11.38 7.24
CA TRP A 16 -1.18 -11.27 7.05
C TRP A 16 -1.54 -10.74 5.65
N TRP A 17 -0.81 -9.73 5.17
CA TRP A 17 -1.08 -9.16 3.85
C TRP A 17 -0.70 -10.12 2.73
N LEU A 18 0.39 -10.87 2.91
CA LEU A 18 0.80 -11.92 1.97
C LEU A 18 -0.24 -13.03 1.90
N GLU A 19 -0.84 -13.44 3.02
CA GLU A 19 -1.92 -14.44 3.04
C GLU A 19 -3.16 -13.97 2.27
N ILE A 20 -3.52 -12.68 2.38
CA ILE A 20 -4.68 -12.12 1.69
C ILE A 20 -4.43 -11.95 0.19
N THR A 21 -3.24 -11.51 -0.18
CA THR A 21 -2.92 -11.18 -1.58
C THR A 21 -2.35 -12.35 -2.36
N ASP A 22 -1.78 -13.34 -1.67
CA ASP A 22 -1.18 -14.56 -2.24
C ASP A 22 -0.30 -14.22 -3.46
N ARG A 23 -0.59 -14.81 -4.63
CA ARG A 23 0.15 -14.58 -5.88
C ARG A 23 0.06 -13.15 -6.41
N LEU A 24 -0.86 -12.34 -5.90
CA LEU A 24 -1.04 -10.94 -6.26
C LEU A 24 -0.23 -9.98 -5.38
N ALA A 25 0.55 -10.47 -4.41
CA ALA A 25 1.41 -9.63 -3.57
C ALA A 25 2.29 -8.65 -4.38
N PRO A 26 2.94 -9.06 -5.51
CA PRO A 26 3.73 -8.14 -6.35
C PRO A 26 2.94 -7.03 -7.03
N LEU A 27 1.60 -7.15 -7.08
CA LEU A 27 0.66 -6.18 -7.66
C LEU A 27 -0.21 -5.51 -6.58
N SER A 28 0.22 -5.55 -5.32
CA SER A 28 -0.51 -5.03 -4.17
C SER A 28 0.24 -3.87 -3.50
N ILE A 29 -0.50 -3.12 -2.68
CA ILE A 29 0.02 -2.02 -1.87
C ILE A 29 -0.26 -2.30 -0.38
N LEU A 30 0.80 -2.33 0.43
CA LEU A 30 0.70 -2.42 1.89
C LEU A 30 1.00 -1.07 2.56
N ASP A 31 0.06 -0.57 3.35
CA ASP A 31 0.25 0.61 4.18
C ASP A 31 0.98 0.25 5.48
N CYS A 32 2.23 0.71 5.59
CA CYS A 32 3.14 0.44 6.69
C CYS A 32 3.17 1.57 7.74
N GLY A 33 2.32 2.59 7.59
CA GLY A 33 2.30 3.76 8.48
C GLY A 33 3.66 4.47 8.56
N ASP A 34 4.12 4.70 9.78
CA ASP A 34 5.37 5.43 10.08
C ASP A 34 6.58 4.50 10.36
N SER A 35 6.53 3.22 9.92
CA SER A 35 7.58 2.24 10.17
C SER A 35 8.41 1.90 8.91
N PRO A 36 9.61 2.49 8.74
CA PRO A 36 10.51 2.16 7.63
C PRO A 36 10.97 0.71 7.63
N ALA A 37 11.09 0.10 8.81
CA ALA A 37 11.52 -1.29 8.96
C ALA A 37 10.49 -2.26 8.37
N ILE A 38 9.20 -2.03 8.64
CA ILE A 38 8.10 -2.82 8.07
C ILE A 38 8.00 -2.59 6.57
N ALA A 39 8.11 -1.34 6.12
CA ALA A 39 8.11 -1.01 4.69
C ALA A 39 9.21 -1.74 3.92
N ARG A 40 10.43 -1.79 4.49
CA ARG A 40 11.54 -2.54 3.91
C ARG A 40 11.26 -4.03 3.87
N HIS A 41 10.85 -4.60 5.00
CA HIS A 41 10.54 -6.03 5.11
C HIS A 41 9.45 -6.45 4.10
N ALA A 42 8.40 -5.65 3.95
CA ALA A 42 7.33 -5.87 2.98
C ALA A 42 7.85 -5.95 1.53
N LEU A 43 8.73 -5.02 1.14
CA LEU A 43 9.33 -5.01 -0.19
C LEU A 43 10.25 -6.22 -0.42
N ASP A 44 11.01 -6.60 0.61
CA ASP A 44 11.88 -7.79 0.58
C ASP A 44 11.06 -9.08 0.45
N CYS A 45 9.84 -9.13 1.02
CA CYS A 45 8.90 -10.24 0.87
C CYS A 45 8.13 -10.24 -0.46
N GLY A 46 8.40 -9.30 -1.38
CA GLY A 46 7.82 -9.30 -2.72
C GLY A 46 6.52 -8.51 -2.88
N ILE A 47 6.12 -7.70 -1.90
CA ILE A 47 4.98 -6.78 -2.06
C ILE A 47 5.33 -5.70 -3.09
N GLY A 48 4.43 -5.41 -4.03
CA GLY A 48 4.67 -4.49 -5.14
C GLY A 48 5.10 -3.09 -4.69
N LEU A 49 4.23 -2.43 -3.92
CA LEU A 49 4.45 -1.08 -3.40
C LEU A 49 4.10 -1.03 -1.91
N VAL A 50 4.67 -0.06 -1.19
CA VAL A 50 4.33 0.21 0.20
C VAL A 50 3.99 1.67 0.40
N VAL A 51 3.02 1.98 1.27
CA VAL A 51 2.81 3.33 1.78
C VAL A 51 3.60 3.46 3.07
N CYS A 52 4.49 4.44 3.16
CA CYS A 52 5.23 4.72 4.38
C CYS A 52 5.55 6.21 4.50
N ARG A 53 5.20 6.78 5.64
CA ARG A 53 5.50 8.17 5.99
C ARG A 53 6.94 8.23 6.50
N LEU A 54 7.81 8.78 5.65
CA LEU A 54 9.24 8.85 5.91
C LEU A 54 9.68 10.30 6.05
N SER A 55 10.63 10.53 6.95
CA SER A 55 11.39 11.78 6.94
C SER A 55 12.21 11.91 5.64
N PRO A 56 12.57 13.14 5.23
CA PRO A 56 13.41 13.34 4.05
C PRO A 56 14.75 12.59 4.10
N ALA A 57 15.34 12.43 5.29
CA ALA A 57 16.58 11.69 5.48
C ALA A 57 16.40 10.19 5.22
N GLN A 58 15.34 9.58 5.78
CA GLN A 58 15.02 8.16 5.55
C GLN A 58 14.68 7.90 4.08
N ARG A 59 13.92 8.79 3.43
CA ARG A 59 13.61 8.68 2.00
C ARG A 59 14.88 8.69 1.15
N ARG A 60 15.82 9.61 1.43
CA ARG A 60 17.11 9.66 0.72
C ARG A 60 17.89 8.37 0.89
N ALA A 61 17.96 7.85 2.13
CA ALA A 61 18.65 6.60 2.42
C ALA A 61 18.02 5.40 1.69
N LEU A 62 16.69 5.29 1.62
CA LEU A 62 16.04 4.18 0.93
C LEU A 62 16.17 4.27 -0.60
N ASN A 63 16.21 5.48 -1.16
CA ASN A 63 16.42 5.69 -2.59
C ASN A 63 17.82 5.30 -3.11
N THR A 64 18.80 5.07 -2.22
CA THR A 64 20.12 4.54 -2.64
C THR A 64 20.06 3.07 -3.02
N TYR A 65 19.02 2.33 -2.58
CA TYR A 65 18.81 0.94 -2.91
C TYR A 65 17.91 0.82 -4.15
N GLU A 66 18.43 0.30 -5.24
CA GLU A 66 17.69 0.19 -6.51
C GLU A 66 16.40 -0.63 -6.36
N GLN A 67 16.43 -1.69 -5.55
CA GLN A 67 15.30 -2.58 -5.29
C GLN A 67 14.11 -1.91 -4.58
N TYR A 68 14.31 -0.76 -3.93
CA TYR A 68 13.25 0.01 -3.26
C TYR A 68 12.88 1.29 -4.02
N ARG A 69 13.68 1.68 -5.01
CA ARG A 69 13.48 2.90 -5.79
C ARG A 69 12.09 2.85 -6.44
N ASN A 70 11.33 3.94 -6.28
CA ASN A 70 9.96 4.09 -6.78
C ASN A 70 8.92 3.08 -6.23
N ARG A 71 9.26 2.28 -5.21
CA ARG A 71 8.33 1.32 -4.59
C ARG A 71 7.75 1.78 -3.26
N ILE A 72 8.19 2.94 -2.78
CA ILE A 72 7.71 3.56 -1.54
C ILE A 72 6.90 4.80 -1.88
N LEU A 73 5.62 4.77 -1.52
CA LEU A 73 4.69 5.87 -1.63
C LEU A 73 4.66 6.62 -0.29
N LEU A 74 4.91 7.93 -0.33
CA LEU A 74 4.82 8.76 0.88
C LEU A 74 3.38 9.07 1.30
N PHE A 75 2.46 8.92 0.36
CA PHE A 75 1.05 9.18 0.53
C PHE A 75 0.26 7.99 0.02
N ARG A 76 -0.83 7.70 0.72
CA ARG A 76 -1.75 6.64 0.32
C ARG A 76 -2.42 7.03 -1.00
N PRO A 77 -2.39 6.18 -2.04
CA PRO A 77 -3.13 6.46 -3.25
C PRO A 77 -4.63 6.44 -2.94
N PRO A 78 -5.44 7.24 -3.64
CA PRO A 78 -6.89 7.20 -3.46
C PRO A 78 -7.38 5.78 -3.75
N SER A 79 -8.17 5.20 -2.84
CA SER A 79 -8.86 3.95 -3.11
C SER A 79 -9.85 4.22 -4.24
N SER A 80 -9.60 3.68 -5.43
CA SER A 80 -10.51 3.86 -6.57
C SER A 80 -11.90 3.32 -6.22
N ARG A 81 -12.82 4.20 -5.84
CA ARG A 81 -14.22 4.10 -6.24
C ARG A 81 -14.38 5.02 -7.44
N PRO A 82 -14.69 4.52 -8.64
CA PRO A 82 -15.32 5.37 -9.63
C PRO A 82 -16.65 5.82 -9.01
N SER A 83 -16.73 7.10 -8.68
CA SER A 83 -17.97 7.80 -8.35
C SER A 83 -18.83 7.85 -9.62
N ASN A 84 -19.54 6.76 -9.92
CA ASN A 84 -20.56 6.71 -10.97
C ASN A 84 -21.71 5.73 -10.64
N LEU A 85 -22.01 5.51 -9.35
CA LEU A 85 -23.34 5.05 -8.98
C LEU A 85 -24.27 6.28 -9.04
N ARG A 86 -24.63 6.69 -10.27
CA ARG A 86 -25.82 7.52 -10.49
C ARG A 86 -26.97 6.71 -9.89
N GLU A 87 -27.47 7.13 -8.74
CA GLU A 87 -28.76 6.69 -8.22
C GLU A 87 -29.75 6.82 -9.39
N ARG A 88 -30.23 5.68 -9.89
CA ARG A 88 -31.40 5.71 -10.77
C ARG A 88 -32.53 6.13 -9.85
N PRO A 89 -33.22 7.27 -10.08
CA PRO A 89 -34.46 7.50 -9.37
C PRO A 89 -35.40 6.36 -9.75
N ASP A 90 -35.73 5.58 -8.73
CA ASP A 90 -36.82 4.63 -8.71
C ASP A 90 -38.10 5.48 -8.71
N ASP A 91 -38.56 5.87 -9.89
CA ASP A 91 -39.92 6.38 -10.06
C ASP A 91 -40.75 5.29 -10.73
N ARG A 92 -41.30 4.46 -9.86
CA ARG A 92 -42.59 3.80 -10.05
C ARG A 92 -43.66 4.88 -10.19
N MET A 93 -44.20 5.11 -11.39
CA MET A 93 -45.64 5.12 -11.68
C MET A 93 -45.92 5.19 -13.17
#